data_AF-A0A6M3KTI5-F1
#
_entry.id   AF-A0A6M3KTI5-F1
#
_cell.length_a   1.000
_cell.length_b   1.000
_cell.length_c   1.000
_cell.angle_alpha   90.00
_cell.angle_beta   90.00
_cell.angle_gamma   90.00
#
_symmetry.space_group_name_H-M   'P 1'
#
loop_
_entity.id
_entity.type
_entity.pdbx_description
1 polymer ?
#
loop_
_entity_poly.entity_id
_entity_poly.type
_entity_poly.pdbx_seq_one_letter_code
_entity_poly.pdbx_strand_id
1 'polypeptide(L)'
;MFAQGYPRELDTSWITFPRDTQFRKQLFFPDAVSAHPAKMNLHLQQACIEFVAKPGEVILDPFGGCYDIETEVLTEDGWKFFKDITLEDRIATLNNRFIEYHKPVRLVNKPYKGKMYHIHTTQVDLLVTPDHNMYVAPRKSTKPRAEWEYGLYPAKDIFWKWVNYKKEAQWHSIYRNFFPVGKLLFEMNDWLKFFGLWLAEGYTTSTVPGLVGIRNSKQNLLWGEIAPILEKYKIRPQNISDLSRLAFTNHDLWNYLSPLGKAQDKYIPREFMELPTSQLNILLNYYLKGDGSKYGKQRYAWTSSFRLAGDLQEIALKTNTSANMYLNTKSGDMNYMPSEDRVITAKHNHYRVDFLQPSLGTRVNSNHCPAEEWIDYDGTIHCVEVPNHIMYVRRNGKPVWCGNTGSLMIAALQGIRVILIELEDGYHQLEQQAKTELERQIPEAANLVTLIHGDNRMLMPIPCHHIISSPPYSN
;
A
#
# COMPACT_ATOMS: atom_id res chain seq x y z
N MET A 1 -38.97 0.12 -19.16
CA MET A 1 -38.61 -0.44 -17.84
C MET A 1 -37.13 -0.79 -17.89
N PHE A 2 -36.31 -0.30 -16.95
CA PHE A 2 -34.84 -0.51 -16.97
C PHE A 2 -34.49 -1.99 -16.92
N ALA A 3 -33.76 -2.55 -17.90
CA ALA A 3 -33.31 -3.95 -17.95
C ALA A 3 -34.46 -5.00 -17.95
N GLN A 4 -35.43 -4.85 -18.85
CA GLN A 4 -36.66 -5.68 -18.90
C GLN A 4 -36.42 -7.17 -19.23
N GLY A 5 -35.32 -7.51 -19.92
CA GLY A 5 -34.96 -8.89 -20.29
C GLY A 5 -34.16 -9.68 -19.25
N TYR A 6 -33.85 -9.08 -18.09
CA TYR A 6 -33.04 -9.71 -17.05
C TYR A 6 -33.90 -10.21 -15.88
N PRO A 7 -33.52 -11.33 -15.23
CA PRO A 7 -34.24 -11.87 -14.09
C PRO A 7 -34.42 -10.83 -12.99
N ARG A 8 -35.67 -10.71 -12.50
CA ARG A 8 -36.01 -9.89 -11.34
C ARG A 8 -36.41 -10.75 -10.17
N GLU A 9 -35.84 -10.46 -9.02
CA GLU A 9 -36.35 -10.99 -7.76
C GLU A 9 -37.69 -10.34 -7.44
N LEU A 10 -38.72 -11.16 -7.22
CA LEU A 10 -40.12 -10.73 -7.01
C LEU A 10 -40.27 -9.83 -5.77
N ASP A 11 -39.41 -10.03 -4.77
CA ASP A 11 -39.55 -9.43 -3.44
C ASP A 11 -38.78 -8.11 -3.31
N THR A 12 -37.68 -7.96 -4.07
CA THR A 12 -36.73 -6.84 -3.96
C THR A 12 -36.69 -5.97 -5.22
N SER A 13 -37.27 -6.44 -6.32
CA SER A 13 -37.10 -5.86 -7.67
C SER A 13 -35.64 -5.77 -8.14
N TRP A 14 -34.71 -6.49 -7.50
CA TRP A 14 -33.31 -6.55 -7.92
C TRP A 14 -33.17 -7.22 -9.27
N ILE A 15 -32.24 -6.72 -10.07
CA ILE A 15 -31.97 -7.21 -11.41
C ILE A 15 -30.62 -7.91 -11.39
N THR A 16 -30.59 -9.18 -11.77
CA THR A 16 -29.35 -9.95 -11.79
C THR A 16 -28.77 -10.00 -13.21
N PHE A 17 -27.53 -9.53 -13.36
CA PHE A 17 -26.80 -9.57 -14.62
C PHE A 17 -25.84 -10.78 -14.66
N PRO A 18 -25.70 -11.47 -15.81
CA PRO A 18 -24.78 -12.60 -15.94
C PRO A 18 -23.31 -12.15 -15.92
N ARG A 19 -22.38 -13.10 -15.76
CA ARG A 19 -20.95 -12.84 -15.92
C ARG A 19 -20.65 -12.46 -17.38
N ASP A 20 -19.85 -11.43 -17.57
CA ASP A 20 -19.57 -10.85 -18.89
C ASP A 20 -18.23 -11.31 -19.51
N THR A 21 -17.55 -12.30 -18.94
CA THR A 21 -16.22 -12.72 -19.40
C THR A 21 -16.20 -13.12 -20.88
N GLN A 22 -17.21 -13.87 -21.34
CA GLN A 22 -17.32 -14.23 -22.76
C GLN A 22 -17.77 -13.04 -23.61
N PHE A 23 -18.68 -12.21 -23.09
CA PHE A 23 -19.16 -11.02 -23.79
C PHE A 23 -18.02 -10.02 -24.05
N ARG A 24 -17.15 -9.77 -23.06
CA ARG A 24 -15.96 -8.90 -23.20
C ARG A 24 -14.98 -9.37 -24.27
N LYS A 25 -14.75 -10.68 -24.35
CA LYS A 25 -13.84 -11.28 -25.35
C LYS A 25 -14.36 -11.15 -26.79
N GLN A 26 -15.63 -10.82 -26.97
CA GLN A 26 -16.26 -10.59 -28.27
C GLN A 26 -16.21 -9.10 -28.68
N LEU A 27 -15.63 -8.23 -27.85
CA LEU A 27 -15.56 -6.78 -28.08
C LEU A 27 -14.13 -6.29 -28.34
N PHE A 28 -14.03 -5.02 -28.74
CA PHE A 28 -12.81 -4.32 -29.20
C PHE A 28 -11.84 -3.89 -28.09
N PHE A 29 -12.06 -4.31 -26.85
CA PHE A 29 -11.27 -3.83 -25.71
C PHE A 29 -9.90 -4.50 -25.66
N PRO A 30 -8.80 -3.74 -25.48
CA PRO A 30 -7.47 -4.30 -25.24
C PRO A 30 -7.49 -5.25 -24.03
N ASP A 31 -6.62 -6.26 -24.01
CA ASP A 31 -6.51 -7.21 -22.88
C ASP A 31 -6.34 -6.50 -21.52
N ALA A 32 -5.67 -5.33 -21.53
CA ALA A 32 -5.50 -4.45 -20.38
C ALA A 32 -6.83 -3.99 -19.74
N VAL A 33 -7.89 -3.78 -20.53
CA VAL A 33 -9.23 -3.38 -20.04
C VAL A 33 -9.95 -4.58 -19.42
N SER A 34 -9.75 -5.79 -19.96
CA SER A 34 -10.33 -7.02 -19.41
C SER A 34 -9.71 -7.43 -18.07
N ALA A 35 -8.49 -6.98 -17.78
CA ALA A 35 -7.80 -7.16 -16.49
C ALA A 35 -8.21 -6.14 -15.41
N HIS A 36 -8.97 -5.09 -15.77
CA HIS A 36 -9.37 -4.02 -14.86
C HIS A 36 -10.33 -4.52 -13.74
N PRO A 37 -10.05 -4.28 -12.46
CA PRO A 37 -10.80 -4.87 -11.34
C PRO A 37 -12.10 -4.13 -11.00
N ALA A 38 -12.20 -2.83 -11.30
CA ALA A 38 -13.42 -2.03 -11.14
C ALA A 38 -14.20 -1.85 -12.46
N LYS A 39 -14.19 -2.90 -13.30
CA LYS A 39 -14.94 -2.88 -14.56
C LYS A 39 -16.44 -3.05 -14.27
N MET A 40 -17.24 -2.08 -14.69
CA MET A 40 -18.70 -2.20 -14.69
C MET A 40 -19.12 -3.42 -15.50
N ASN A 41 -20.03 -4.25 -14.98
CA ASN A 41 -20.53 -5.42 -15.73
C ASN A 41 -21.10 -4.96 -17.08
N LEU A 42 -20.66 -5.55 -18.19
CA LEU A 42 -21.06 -5.08 -19.52
C LEU A 42 -22.56 -5.19 -19.78
N HIS A 43 -23.23 -6.19 -19.20
CA HIS A 43 -24.68 -6.33 -19.33
C HIS A 43 -25.43 -5.24 -18.57
N LEU A 44 -24.88 -4.80 -17.43
CA LEU A 44 -25.40 -3.66 -16.67
C LEU A 44 -25.15 -2.35 -17.41
N GLN A 45 -23.93 -2.15 -17.94
CA GLN A 45 -23.57 -0.98 -18.74
C GLN A 45 -24.49 -0.87 -19.96
N GLN A 46 -24.66 -1.98 -20.70
CA GLN A 46 -25.59 -2.13 -21.81
C GLN A 46 -27.02 -1.75 -21.42
N ALA A 47 -27.53 -2.27 -20.30
CA ALA A 47 -28.89 -1.98 -19.85
C ALA A 47 -29.09 -0.52 -19.42
N CYS A 48 -28.07 0.13 -18.85
CA CYS A 48 -28.10 1.57 -18.57
C CYS A 48 -28.20 2.36 -19.86
N ILE A 49 -27.35 2.04 -20.85
CA ILE A 49 -27.32 2.68 -22.16
C ILE A 49 -28.68 2.53 -22.87
N GLU A 50 -29.23 1.32 -22.94
CA GLU A 50 -30.53 1.02 -23.57
C GLU A 50 -31.71 1.71 -22.86
N PHE A 51 -31.58 1.98 -21.57
CA PHE A 51 -32.62 2.63 -20.78
C PHE A 51 -32.61 4.14 -20.91
N VAL A 52 -31.42 4.76 -20.94
CA VAL A 52 -31.31 6.21 -21.01
C VAL A 52 -31.31 6.72 -22.45
N ALA A 53 -30.74 5.97 -23.40
CA ALA A 53 -30.48 6.47 -24.74
C ALA A 53 -31.04 5.57 -25.85
N LYS A 54 -31.35 6.19 -26.98
CA LYS A 54 -31.76 5.51 -28.23
C LYS A 54 -30.71 5.67 -29.31
N PRO A 55 -30.67 4.77 -30.32
CA PRO A 55 -29.82 4.96 -31.49
C PRO A 55 -30.02 6.37 -32.10
N GLY A 56 -28.92 7.07 -32.35
CA GLY A 56 -28.91 8.46 -32.79
C GLY A 56 -28.77 9.51 -31.69
N GLU A 57 -28.98 9.20 -30.41
CA GLU A 57 -28.79 10.11 -29.27
C GLU A 57 -27.31 10.20 -28.83
N VAL A 58 -26.97 11.10 -27.88
CA VAL A 58 -25.58 11.45 -27.48
C VAL A 58 -25.39 11.34 -25.95
N ILE A 59 -24.33 10.65 -25.48
CA ILE A 59 -23.97 10.41 -24.05
C ILE A 59 -22.60 11.02 -23.65
N LEU A 60 -22.39 11.47 -22.39
CA LEU A 60 -21.13 12.09 -21.84
C LEU A 60 -20.61 11.48 -20.48
N ASP A 61 -19.27 11.34 -20.23
CA ASP A 61 -18.59 10.81 -18.98
C ASP A 61 -17.29 11.56 -18.50
N PRO A 62 -17.08 11.88 -17.18
CA PRO A 62 -15.84 12.47 -16.60
C PRO A 62 -15.13 11.75 -15.38
N PHE A 63 -13.77 11.61 -15.32
CA PHE A 63 -12.97 10.88 -14.26
C PHE A 63 -12.12 11.73 -13.24
N GLY A 64 -11.89 11.28 -11.98
CA GLY A 64 -10.77 11.81 -11.13
C GLY A 64 -10.72 11.61 -9.59
N GLY A 65 -10.17 10.49 -9.07
CA GLY A 65 -9.89 10.30 -7.61
C GLY A 65 -8.39 10.35 -7.22
N CYS A 66 -8.01 11.01 -6.11
CA CYS A 66 -6.61 11.19 -5.63
C CYS A 66 -6.44 11.28 -4.09
N TYR A 67 -5.19 11.15 -3.62
CA TYR A 67 -4.74 11.31 -2.21
C TYR A 67 -4.23 12.72 -1.90
N ASP A 68 -4.05 13.04 -0.61
CA ASP A 68 -3.36 14.26 -0.16
C ASP A 68 -1.82 14.17 -0.28
N ILE A 69 -1.16 15.32 -0.10
CA ILE A 69 0.31 15.44 -0.18
C ILE A 69 1.07 14.68 0.93
N GLU A 70 0.42 14.36 2.05
CA GLU A 70 1.06 13.70 3.20
C GLU A 70 1.07 12.16 3.08
N THR A 71 0.42 11.60 2.06
CA THR A 71 0.34 10.15 1.87
C THR A 71 1.59 9.60 1.17
N GLU A 72 2.09 8.50 1.72
CA GLU A 72 3.21 7.71 1.19
C GLU A 72 2.71 6.41 0.57
N VAL A 73 3.48 5.89 -0.39
CA VAL A 73 3.27 4.59 -1.02
C VAL A 73 4.54 3.74 -0.86
N LEU A 74 4.36 2.44 -0.62
CA LEU A 74 5.47 1.51 -0.49
C LEU A 74 6.02 1.18 -1.89
N THR A 75 7.34 1.32 -2.06
CA THR A 75 8.09 0.95 -3.27
C THR A 75 9.09 -0.16 -2.98
N GLU A 76 9.71 -0.75 -4.00
CA GLU A 76 10.80 -1.74 -3.87
C GLU A 76 12.02 -1.16 -3.11
N ASP A 77 12.19 0.17 -3.15
CA ASP A 77 13.23 0.90 -2.42
C ASP A 77 12.82 1.36 -1.01
N GLY A 78 11.59 1.05 -0.58
CA GLY A 78 11.00 1.49 0.68
C GLY A 78 9.88 2.53 0.49
N TRP A 79 9.47 3.18 1.58
CA TRP A 79 8.39 4.17 1.54
C TRP A 79 8.83 5.49 0.90
N LYS A 80 7.98 6.03 0.01
CA LYS A 80 8.16 7.35 -0.62
C LYS A 80 6.84 8.11 -0.58
N PHE A 81 6.89 9.44 -0.43
CA PHE A 81 5.69 10.25 -0.59
C PHE A 81 5.22 10.21 -2.05
N PHE A 82 3.91 10.31 -2.29
CA PHE A 82 3.39 10.32 -3.67
C PHE A 82 4.02 11.42 -4.54
N LYS A 83 4.26 12.59 -3.96
CA LYS A 83 4.93 13.72 -4.63
C LYS A 83 6.36 13.41 -5.11
N ASP A 84 7.00 12.39 -4.54
CA ASP A 84 8.39 12.00 -4.81
C ASP A 84 8.47 10.74 -5.69
N ILE A 85 7.33 10.21 -6.16
CA ILE A 85 7.28 9.04 -7.05
C ILE A 85 7.56 9.43 -8.50
N THR A 86 8.27 8.56 -9.21
CA THR A 86 8.59 8.61 -10.63
C THR A 86 8.00 7.40 -11.36
N LEU A 87 7.97 7.44 -12.70
CA LEU A 87 7.55 6.30 -13.52
C LEU A 87 8.52 5.09 -13.45
N GLU A 88 9.72 5.29 -12.92
CA GLU A 88 10.72 4.22 -12.77
C GLU A 88 10.55 3.44 -11.45
N ASP A 89 9.88 4.04 -10.47
CA ASP A 89 9.64 3.41 -9.17
C ASP A 89 8.76 2.18 -9.30
N ARG A 90 9.09 1.11 -8.57
CA ARG A 90 8.27 -0.10 -8.54
C ARG A 90 7.44 -0.12 -7.27
N ILE A 91 6.13 0.02 -7.42
CA ILE A 91 5.17 0.21 -6.35
C ILE A 91 4.66 -1.14 -5.85
N ALA A 92 4.55 -1.30 -4.54
CA ALA A 92 3.94 -2.46 -3.91
C ALA A 92 2.43 -2.46 -4.17
N THR A 93 1.97 -3.50 -4.84
CA THR A 93 0.60 -3.72 -5.26
C THR A 93 0.06 -5.04 -4.76
N LEU A 94 -1.26 -5.24 -4.84
CA LEU A 94 -1.92 -6.47 -4.39
C LEU A 94 -2.65 -7.16 -5.55
N ASN A 95 -2.22 -8.36 -5.88
CA ASN A 95 -2.93 -9.26 -6.79
C ASN A 95 -3.49 -10.45 -6.01
N ASN A 96 -4.82 -10.55 -5.91
CA ASN A 96 -5.53 -11.48 -5.03
C ASN A 96 -5.11 -11.33 -3.55
N ARG A 97 -4.09 -12.08 -3.16
CA ARG A 97 -3.50 -12.10 -1.81
C ARG A 97 -2.01 -11.82 -1.83
N PHE A 98 -1.37 -11.72 -2.98
CA PHE A 98 0.08 -11.65 -3.13
C PHE A 98 0.55 -10.24 -3.43
N ILE A 99 1.69 -9.88 -2.83
CA ILE A 99 2.38 -8.63 -3.12
C ILE A 99 3.09 -8.76 -4.46
N GLU A 100 2.92 -7.78 -5.34
CA GLU A 100 3.65 -7.63 -6.61
C GLU A 100 4.20 -6.20 -6.72
N TYR A 101 5.31 -6.03 -7.45
CA TYR A 101 5.92 -4.72 -7.66
C TYR A 101 5.84 -4.30 -9.12
N HIS A 102 5.02 -3.27 -9.39
CA HIS A 102 4.76 -2.75 -10.74
C HIS A 102 5.19 -1.30 -10.86
N LYS A 103 5.70 -0.91 -12.04
CA LYS A 103 5.92 0.51 -12.35
C LYS A 103 4.57 1.22 -12.48
N PRO A 104 4.43 2.47 -11.99
CA PRO A 104 3.24 3.23 -12.28
C PRO A 104 3.16 3.53 -13.77
N VAL A 105 1.95 3.47 -14.31
CA VAL A 105 1.66 3.83 -15.71
C VAL A 105 1.35 5.33 -15.84
N ARG A 106 1.04 5.99 -14.71
CA ARG A 106 0.69 7.41 -14.63
C ARG A 106 0.98 7.96 -13.23
N LEU A 107 1.35 9.25 -13.19
CA LEU A 107 1.49 10.03 -11.97
C LEU A 107 0.55 11.23 -12.06
N VAL A 108 -0.17 11.52 -10.98
CA VAL A 108 -1.04 12.69 -10.85
C VAL A 108 -0.46 13.61 -9.80
N ASN A 109 -0.32 14.87 -10.13
CA ASN A 109 0.03 15.94 -9.20
C ASN A 109 -0.65 17.23 -9.69
N LYS A 110 -1.66 17.71 -8.97
CA LYS A 110 -2.40 18.93 -9.34
C LYS A 110 -2.98 19.65 -8.13
N PRO A 111 -3.17 20.97 -8.20
CA PRO A 111 -3.91 21.71 -7.18
C PRO A 111 -5.37 21.23 -7.12
N TYR A 112 -5.92 21.19 -5.91
CA TYR A 112 -7.29 20.82 -5.63
C TYR A 112 -7.83 21.65 -4.47
N LYS A 113 -9.02 22.20 -4.67
CA LYS A 113 -9.79 22.88 -3.65
C LYS A 113 -11.19 22.30 -3.62
N GLY A 114 -11.55 21.68 -2.50
CA GLY A 114 -12.83 20.99 -2.37
C GLY A 114 -12.88 20.09 -1.14
N LYS A 115 -13.96 19.34 -1.03
CA LYS A 115 -14.11 18.37 0.07
C LYS A 115 -13.17 17.19 -0.12
N MET A 116 -12.62 16.69 0.97
CA MET A 116 -11.91 15.41 1.02
C MET A 116 -12.47 14.56 2.14
N TYR A 117 -12.56 13.26 1.90
CA TYR A 117 -12.93 12.26 2.89
C TYR A 117 -11.70 11.95 3.74
N HIS A 118 -11.81 12.18 5.04
CA HIS A 118 -10.80 11.84 6.01
C HIS A 118 -11.30 10.69 6.86
N ILE A 119 -10.58 9.57 6.86
CA ILE A 119 -10.76 8.49 7.82
C ILE A 119 -9.58 8.45 8.77
N HIS A 120 -9.85 8.64 10.06
CA HIS A 120 -8.85 8.67 11.11
C HIS A 120 -9.24 7.75 12.27
N THR A 121 -8.53 6.63 12.38
CA THR A 121 -8.63 5.69 13.51
C THR A 121 -7.26 5.41 14.11
N THR A 122 -7.22 4.59 15.17
CA THR A 122 -5.96 4.06 15.71
C THR A 122 -5.17 3.21 14.71
N GLN A 123 -5.79 2.76 13.62
CA GLN A 123 -5.25 1.75 12.70
C GLN A 123 -5.20 2.15 11.23
N VAL A 124 -6.05 3.09 10.79
CA VAL A 124 -6.15 3.59 9.42
C VAL A 124 -6.18 5.10 9.47
N ASP A 125 -5.43 5.73 8.57
CA ASP A 125 -5.41 7.17 8.33
C ASP A 125 -5.33 7.35 6.82
N LEU A 126 -6.35 7.94 6.21
CA LEU A 126 -6.38 8.27 4.78
C LEU A 126 -7.12 9.59 4.59
N LEU A 127 -6.60 10.42 3.70
CA LEU A 127 -7.25 11.64 3.25
C LEU A 127 -7.31 11.62 1.71
N VAL A 128 -8.52 11.49 1.17
CA VAL A 128 -8.73 11.26 -0.27
C VAL A 128 -9.90 12.07 -0.82
N THR A 129 -9.92 12.29 -2.13
CA THR A 129 -11.07 12.91 -2.81
C THR A 129 -12.33 12.03 -2.69
N PRO A 130 -13.54 12.59 -2.82
CA PRO A 130 -14.80 11.85 -2.65
C PRO A 130 -14.93 10.60 -3.56
N ASP A 131 -14.40 10.67 -4.78
CA ASP A 131 -14.48 9.60 -5.79
C ASP A 131 -13.28 8.63 -5.75
N HIS A 132 -12.44 8.70 -4.71
CA HIS A 132 -11.29 7.81 -4.58
C HIS A 132 -11.70 6.39 -4.24
N ASN A 133 -11.20 5.40 -4.98
CA ASN A 133 -11.52 3.99 -4.75
C ASN A 133 -10.77 3.41 -3.54
N MET A 134 -11.53 3.09 -2.51
CA MET A 134 -11.11 2.50 -1.25
C MET A 134 -11.20 0.97 -1.33
N TYR A 135 -10.11 0.27 -0.99
CA TYR A 135 -10.11 -1.20 -1.02
C TYR A 135 -10.58 -1.77 0.32
N VAL A 136 -11.87 -2.06 0.40
CA VAL A 136 -12.53 -2.45 1.66
C VAL A 136 -13.48 -3.63 1.45
N ALA A 137 -13.80 -4.32 2.54
CA ALA A 137 -14.84 -5.35 2.57
C ALA A 137 -16.07 -4.81 3.32
N PRO A 138 -17.24 -4.65 2.66
CA PRO A 138 -18.50 -4.32 3.31
C PRO A 138 -18.90 -5.41 4.30
N ARG A 139 -19.55 -5.04 5.39
CA ARG A 139 -20.00 -6.02 6.38
C ARG A 139 -21.21 -6.82 5.85
N LYS A 140 -20.96 -7.99 5.25
CA LYS A 140 -21.95 -9.08 5.19
C LYS A 140 -21.90 -9.83 6.53
N SER A 141 -22.75 -9.41 7.45
CA SER A 141 -22.90 -9.99 8.78
C SER A 141 -23.16 -11.50 8.69
N THR A 142 -22.11 -12.35 8.80
CA THR A 142 -22.10 -13.79 9.20
C THR A 142 -20.86 -14.56 8.72
N LYS A 143 -20.18 -14.12 7.65
CA LYS A 143 -19.05 -14.89 7.07
C LYS A 143 -17.76 -14.79 7.92
N PRO A 144 -16.99 -15.88 8.05
CA PRO A 144 -15.66 -15.84 8.67
C PRO A 144 -14.71 -14.97 7.84
N ARG A 145 -13.74 -14.36 8.50
CA ARG A 145 -12.83 -13.35 7.94
C ARG A 145 -12.05 -13.79 6.70
N ALA A 146 -11.73 -15.08 6.60
CA ALA A 146 -11.05 -15.66 5.44
C ALA A 146 -11.88 -15.59 4.15
N GLU A 147 -13.19 -15.35 4.28
CA GLU A 147 -14.18 -15.29 3.20
C GLU A 147 -14.69 -13.86 2.96
N TRP A 148 -14.03 -12.84 3.54
CA TRP A 148 -14.37 -11.46 3.24
C TRP A 148 -14.04 -11.13 1.79
N GLU A 149 -15.07 -10.66 1.08
CA GLU A 149 -14.99 -10.17 -0.27
C GLU A 149 -14.56 -8.70 -0.21
N TYR A 150 -13.30 -8.43 -0.50
CA TYR A 150 -12.78 -7.08 -0.65
C TYR A 150 -13.05 -6.56 -2.06
N GLY A 151 -13.47 -5.30 -2.16
CA GLY A 151 -13.74 -4.62 -3.41
C GLY A 151 -13.28 -3.16 -3.36
N LEU A 152 -13.32 -2.50 -4.50
CA LEU A 152 -13.03 -1.07 -4.62
C LEU A 152 -14.35 -0.29 -4.54
N TYR A 153 -14.41 0.65 -3.60
CA TYR A 153 -15.59 1.47 -3.35
C TYR A 153 -15.20 2.93 -3.18
N PRO A 154 -15.93 3.91 -3.72
CA PRO A 154 -15.58 5.31 -3.63
C PRO A 154 -15.72 5.76 -2.18
N ALA A 155 -14.82 6.64 -1.75
CA ALA A 155 -14.79 7.13 -0.39
C ALA A 155 -16.15 7.71 0.07
N LYS A 156 -16.83 8.45 -0.82
CA LYS A 156 -18.16 9.00 -0.55
C LYS A 156 -19.23 7.94 -0.28
N ASP A 157 -19.10 6.77 -0.90
CA ASP A 157 -20.08 5.71 -0.78
C ASP A 157 -19.86 4.91 0.50
N ILE A 158 -18.64 4.81 1.02
CA ILE A 158 -18.38 4.11 2.28
C ILE A 158 -18.51 4.98 3.53
N PHE A 159 -18.73 6.28 3.37
CA PHE A 159 -18.92 7.23 4.47
C PHE A 159 -20.08 6.80 5.39
N TRP A 160 -19.82 6.74 6.70
CA TRP A 160 -20.71 6.21 7.74
C TRP A 160 -21.10 4.73 7.61
N LYS A 161 -20.44 3.97 6.73
CA LYS A 161 -20.66 2.53 6.60
C LYS A 161 -19.68 1.74 7.42
N TRP A 162 -20.09 0.54 7.80
CA TRP A 162 -19.22 -0.42 8.47
C TRP A 162 -18.47 -1.25 7.45
N VAL A 163 -17.22 -0.86 7.22
CA VAL A 163 -16.31 -1.52 6.30
C VAL A 163 -15.06 -2.01 7.02
N ASN A 164 -14.39 -2.99 6.41
CA ASN A 164 -13.12 -3.50 6.90
C ASN A 164 -12.01 -3.16 5.93
N TYR A 165 -10.93 -2.61 6.44
CA TYR A 165 -9.74 -2.30 5.66
C TYR A 165 -8.78 -3.49 5.64
N LYS A 166 -8.14 -3.75 4.48
CA LYS A 166 -7.13 -4.80 4.36
C LYS A 166 -5.76 -4.23 4.68
N LYS A 167 -4.98 -4.93 5.52
CA LYS A 167 -3.62 -4.52 5.85
C LYS A 167 -2.57 -5.60 5.58
N GLU A 168 -3.01 -6.84 5.44
CA GLU A 168 -2.18 -8.04 5.33
C GLU A 168 -2.13 -8.56 3.88
N ALA A 169 -1.01 -9.19 3.51
CA ALA A 169 -0.81 -9.86 2.23
C ALA A 169 0.18 -11.03 2.38
N GLN A 170 0.21 -11.90 1.37
CA GLN A 170 1.14 -13.02 1.24
C GLN A 170 2.34 -12.59 0.39
N TRP A 171 3.52 -13.11 0.74
CA TRP A 171 4.78 -12.80 0.07
C TRP A 171 5.42 -14.08 -0.47
N HIS A 172 5.71 -14.09 -1.77
CA HIS A 172 6.46 -15.17 -2.42
C HIS A 172 7.89 -14.73 -2.66
N SER A 173 8.82 -15.60 -2.30
CA SER A 173 10.23 -15.35 -2.46
C SER A 173 11.02 -16.67 -2.40
N ILE A 174 12.27 -16.62 -2.86
CA ILE A 174 13.21 -17.74 -2.90
C ILE A 174 14.04 -17.78 -1.61
N TYR A 175 14.06 -18.95 -0.98
CA TYR A 175 14.90 -19.22 0.18
C TYR A 175 16.38 -19.07 -0.14
N ARG A 176 17.11 -18.29 0.66
CA ARG A 176 18.56 -18.13 0.51
C ARG A 176 19.27 -18.93 1.59
N ASN A 177 20.15 -19.85 1.20
CA ASN A 177 20.87 -20.70 2.15
C ASN A 177 22.04 -19.97 2.81
N PHE A 178 22.72 -19.10 2.08
CA PHE A 178 23.95 -18.46 2.52
C PHE A 178 23.97 -16.96 2.23
N PHE A 179 24.77 -16.23 3.00
CA PHE A 179 25.02 -14.81 2.82
C PHE A 179 26.53 -14.54 2.88
N PRO A 180 27.15 -14.02 1.79
CA PRO A 180 28.56 -13.67 1.80
C PRO A 180 28.80 -12.31 2.45
N VAL A 181 29.81 -12.22 3.33
CA VAL A 181 30.29 -10.95 3.90
C VAL A 181 31.81 -10.92 3.85
N GLY A 182 32.37 -10.19 2.89
CA GLY A 182 33.81 -10.23 2.60
C GLY A 182 34.26 -11.66 2.30
N LYS A 183 35.18 -12.19 3.11
CA LYS A 183 35.69 -13.57 2.96
C LYS A 183 34.88 -14.62 3.71
N LEU A 184 33.88 -14.20 4.48
CA LEU A 184 33.03 -15.09 5.27
C LEU A 184 31.78 -15.48 4.48
N LEU A 185 31.35 -16.73 4.64
CA LEU A 185 30.09 -17.23 4.09
C LEU A 185 29.22 -17.74 5.25
N PHE A 186 28.22 -16.96 5.62
CA PHE A 186 27.30 -17.29 6.69
C PHE A 186 26.16 -18.16 6.17
N GLU A 187 25.70 -19.14 6.95
CA GLU A 187 24.33 -19.63 6.78
C GLU A 187 23.37 -18.46 6.99
N MET A 188 22.42 -18.29 6.08
CA MET A 188 21.53 -17.11 6.07
C MET A 188 20.78 -16.98 7.38
N ASN A 189 20.28 -18.07 7.96
CA ASN A 189 19.56 -17.99 9.23
C ASN A 189 20.47 -17.50 10.37
N ASP A 190 21.72 -17.97 10.44
CA ASP A 190 22.69 -17.50 11.44
C ASP A 190 23.01 -16.02 11.25
N TRP A 191 23.18 -15.60 9.99
CA TRP A 191 23.35 -14.19 9.65
C TRP A 191 22.16 -13.35 10.11
N LEU A 192 20.93 -13.76 9.83
CA LEU A 192 19.73 -12.99 10.19
C LEU A 192 19.52 -12.90 11.71
N LYS A 193 19.93 -13.91 12.47
CA LYS A 193 19.94 -13.86 13.94
C LYS A 193 20.91 -12.78 14.45
N PHE A 194 22.16 -12.84 13.97
CA PHE A 194 23.20 -11.86 14.31
C PHE A 194 22.80 -10.44 13.86
N PHE A 195 22.43 -10.29 12.59
CA PHE A 195 22.12 -9.01 11.97
C PHE A 195 20.86 -8.38 12.55
N GLY A 196 19.82 -9.16 12.86
CA GLY A 196 18.62 -8.66 13.53
C GLY A 196 18.93 -8.05 14.88
N LEU A 197 19.73 -8.74 15.72
CA LEU A 197 20.14 -8.19 17.00
C LEU A 197 21.11 -7.00 16.85
N TRP A 198 22.03 -7.05 15.88
CA TRP A 198 22.95 -5.95 15.61
C TRP A 198 22.21 -4.69 15.12
N LEU A 199 21.14 -4.83 14.34
CA LEU A 199 20.30 -3.70 13.93
C LEU A 199 19.69 -2.98 15.14
N ALA A 200 19.20 -3.72 16.13
CA ALA A 200 18.71 -3.14 17.38
C ALA A 200 19.85 -2.54 18.21
N GLU A 201 20.84 -3.36 18.58
CA GLU A 201 21.73 -3.10 19.72
C GLU A 201 23.21 -3.02 19.35
N GLY A 202 23.50 -3.15 18.06
CA GLY A 202 24.84 -3.20 17.50
C GLY A 202 25.46 -1.83 17.24
N TYR A 203 26.78 -1.80 17.21
CA TYR A 203 27.56 -0.63 16.85
C TYR A 203 28.84 -1.01 16.10
N THR A 204 29.33 -0.05 15.34
CA THR A 204 30.70 0.02 14.81
C THR A 204 31.32 1.34 15.27
N THR A 205 32.65 1.44 15.22
CA THR A 205 33.37 2.69 15.50
C THR A 205 34.33 3.02 14.37
N SER A 206 34.45 4.30 14.04
CA SER A 206 35.48 4.82 13.13
C SER A 206 36.84 4.98 13.83
N THR A 207 36.85 5.09 15.17
CA THR A 207 38.08 5.25 15.96
C THR A 207 38.92 3.98 15.98
N VAL A 208 38.27 2.81 15.90
CA VAL A 208 38.93 1.51 15.84
C VAL A 208 38.35 0.73 14.67
N PRO A 209 38.83 0.97 13.43
CA PRO A 209 38.39 0.23 12.26
C PRO A 209 38.51 -1.28 12.47
N GLY A 210 37.45 -2.02 12.15
CA GLY A 210 37.36 -3.46 12.41
C GLY A 210 36.59 -3.82 13.68
N LEU A 211 36.37 -2.91 14.63
CA LEU A 211 35.61 -3.21 15.85
C LEU A 211 34.09 -3.24 15.59
N VAL A 212 33.48 -4.38 15.87
CA VAL A 212 32.02 -4.59 15.84
C VAL A 212 31.58 -5.03 17.23
N GLY A 213 30.46 -4.50 17.72
CA GLY A 213 29.92 -4.91 19.00
C GLY A 213 28.40 -4.88 19.06
N ILE A 214 27.86 -5.53 20.09
CA ILE A 214 26.45 -5.54 20.47
C ILE A 214 26.37 -5.33 21.98
N ARG A 215 25.53 -4.39 22.43
CA ARG A 215 25.27 -4.15 23.85
C ARG A 215 23.85 -4.57 24.19
N ASN A 216 23.65 -5.52 25.07
CA ASN A 216 22.31 -5.90 25.52
C ASN A 216 22.37 -6.43 26.96
N SER A 217 21.37 -6.09 27.78
CA SER A 217 21.32 -6.52 29.18
C SER A 217 21.06 -8.02 29.34
N LYS A 218 20.48 -8.68 28.33
CA LYS A 218 20.18 -10.12 28.36
C LYS A 218 21.43 -10.93 27.99
N GLN A 219 22.20 -11.33 29.00
CA GLN A 219 23.45 -12.07 28.80
C GLN A 219 23.28 -13.36 27.98
N ASN A 220 22.20 -14.12 28.20
CA ASN A 220 21.93 -15.33 27.43
C ASN A 220 21.72 -15.06 25.93
N LEU A 221 21.17 -13.90 25.57
CA LEU A 221 21.02 -13.52 24.16
C LEU A 221 22.38 -13.29 23.50
N LEU A 222 23.29 -12.62 24.19
CA LEU A 222 24.64 -12.37 23.67
C LEU A 222 25.49 -13.65 23.66
N TRP A 223 25.61 -14.33 24.80
CA TRP A 223 26.58 -15.41 25.00
C TRP A 223 26.03 -16.81 24.77
N GLY A 224 24.72 -17.00 24.94
CA GLY A 224 24.06 -18.27 24.67
C GLY A 224 23.59 -18.43 23.23
N GLU A 225 23.29 -17.34 22.52
CA GLU A 225 22.77 -17.38 21.15
C GLU A 225 23.72 -16.77 20.11
N ILE A 226 24.27 -15.57 20.34
CA ILE A 226 25.09 -14.88 19.32
C ILE A 226 26.56 -15.30 19.33
N ALA A 227 27.18 -15.45 20.49
CA ALA A 227 28.58 -15.86 20.59
C ALA A 227 28.85 -17.22 19.89
N PRO A 228 28.01 -18.26 20.07
CA PRO A 228 28.20 -19.54 19.37
C PRO A 228 28.10 -19.41 17.84
N ILE A 229 27.24 -18.50 17.34
CA ILE A 229 27.17 -18.20 15.91
C ILE A 229 28.51 -17.62 15.44
N LEU A 230 29.06 -16.62 16.14
CA LEU A 230 30.34 -16.01 15.76
C LEU A 230 31.50 -17.03 15.80
N GLU A 231 31.53 -17.87 16.83
CA GLU A 231 32.56 -18.91 17.00
C GLU A 231 32.52 -19.97 15.88
N LYS A 232 31.32 -20.35 15.40
CA LYS A 232 31.14 -21.22 14.23
C LYS A 232 31.89 -20.70 13.00
N TYR A 233 31.97 -19.37 12.84
CA TYR A 233 32.70 -18.71 11.74
C TYR A 233 34.11 -18.25 12.15
N LYS A 234 34.67 -18.84 13.21
CA LYS A 234 36.03 -18.56 13.72
C LYS A 234 36.24 -17.11 14.17
N ILE A 235 35.17 -16.39 14.50
CA ILE A 235 35.23 -15.06 15.10
C ILE A 235 35.18 -15.25 16.62
N ARG A 236 36.15 -14.67 17.33
CA ARG A 236 36.24 -14.78 18.79
C ARG A 236 35.64 -13.55 19.47
N PRO A 237 34.40 -13.61 19.98
CA PRO A 237 33.82 -12.53 20.77
C PRO A 237 34.53 -12.36 22.12
N GLN A 238 34.59 -11.13 22.60
CA GLN A 238 35.17 -10.74 23.88
C GLN A 238 34.15 -9.99 24.72
N ASN A 239 34.18 -10.23 26.03
CA ASN A 239 33.37 -9.50 27.00
C ASN A 239 34.08 -8.21 27.40
N ILE A 240 33.43 -7.08 27.18
CA ILE A 240 34.00 -5.75 27.49
C ILE A 240 33.40 -5.15 28.78
N SER A 241 32.24 -5.62 29.25
CA SER A 241 31.57 -5.07 30.43
C SER A 241 30.45 -5.98 30.93
N ASP A 242 30.66 -6.62 32.08
CA ASP A 242 29.65 -7.36 32.87
C ASP A 242 28.77 -8.30 32.05
N LEU A 243 29.35 -8.92 31.01
CA LEU A 243 28.67 -9.79 30.02
C LEU A 243 27.55 -9.10 29.23
N SER A 244 27.33 -7.81 29.43
CA SER A 244 26.33 -7.00 28.72
C SER A 244 26.84 -6.41 27.40
N ARG A 245 28.13 -6.61 27.09
CA ARG A 245 28.78 -6.14 25.88
C ARG A 245 29.59 -7.26 25.25
N LEU A 246 29.15 -7.69 24.08
CA LEU A 246 29.88 -8.58 23.19
C LEU A 246 30.55 -7.74 22.11
N ALA A 247 31.85 -7.91 21.91
CA ALA A 247 32.57 -7.24 20.82
C ALA A 247 33.70 -8.09 20.25
N PHE A 248 34.09 -7.79 19.02
CA PHE A 248 35.18 -8.49 18.33
C PHE A 248 35.76 -7.60 17.24
N THR A 249 36.96 -7.96 16.78
CA THR A 249 37.61 -7.31 15.64
C THR A 249 37.49 -8.17 14.39
N ASN A 250 36.82 -7.68 13.36
CA ASN A 250 36.72 -8.31 12.05
C ASN A 250 36.48 -7.25 10.96
N HIS A 251 37.43 -7.10 10.03
CA HIS A 251 37.36 -6.07 9.00
C HIS A 251 36.25 -6.31 7.96
N ASP A 252 35.97 -7.55 7.60
CA ASP A 252 34.91 -7.87 6.62
C ASP A 252 33.53 -7.47 7.15
N LEU A 253 33.24 -7.85 8.40
CA LEU A 253 31.99 -7.46 9.08
C LEU A 253 31.92 -5.96 9.32
N TRP A 254 33.02 -5.32 9.72
CA TRP A 254 33.04 -3.87 9.93
C TRP A 254 32.83 -3.10 8.61
N ASN A 255 33.45 -3.54 7.51
CA ASN A 255 33.27 -2.92 6.19
C ASN A 255 31.82 -3.03 5.71
N TYR A 256 31.14 -4.13 6.03
CA TYR A 256 29.73 -4.31 5.68
C TYR A 256 28.78 -3.53 6.60
N LEU A 257 29.03 -3.52 7.91
CA LEU A 257 28.11 -2.95 8.91
C LEU A 257 28.29 -1.45 9.12
N SER A 258 29.50 -0.91 8.96
CA SER A 258 29.76 0.52 9.20
C SER A 258 29.03 1.47 8.24
N PRO A 259 28.81 1.16 6.95
CA PRO A 259 28.02 2.00 6.06
C PRO A 259 26.53 2.04 6.41
N LEU A 260 26.03 1.08 7.19
CA LEU A 260 24.65 1.08 7.67
C LEU A 260 24.38 2.17 8.72
N GLY A 261 25.42 2.90 9.16
CA GLY A 261 25.26 4.10 9.97
C GLY A 261 25.06 3.83 11.47
N LYS A 262 24.72 4.90 12.20
CA LYS A 262 24.45 4.88 13.65
C LYS A 262 22.98 4.61 13.92
N ALA A 263 22.57 4.56 15.19
CA ALA A 263 21.20 4.23 15.61
C ALA A 263 20.11 4.98 14.83
N GLN A 264 20.28 6.30 14.60
CA GLN A 264 19.31 7.14 13.88
C GLN A 264 19.38 7.02 12.34
N ASP A 265 20.42 6.38 11.81
CA ASP A 265 20.65 6.23 10.37
C ASP A 265 20.45 4.80 9.87
N LYS A 266 20.44 3.81 10.79
CA LYS A 266 20.32 2.38 10.49
C LYS A 266 19.15 2.10 9.55
N TYR A 267 19.35 1.11 8.69
CA TYR A 267 18.35 0.61 7.75
C TYR A 267 18.62 -0.86 7.43
N ILE A 268 17.61 -1.54 6.88
CA ILE A 268 17.74 -2.90 6.38
C ILE A 268 18.09 -2.83 4.88
N PRO A 269 19.21 -3.40 4.43
CA PRO A 269 19.53 -3.51 3.00
C PRO A 269 18.42 -4.20 2.20
N ARG A 270 18.15 -3.69 0.99
CA ARG A 270 17.00 -4.12 0.17
C ARG A 270 17.03 -5.60 -0.17
N GLU A 271 18.21 -6.20 -0.32
CA GLU A 271 18.37 -7.64 -0.57
C GLU A 271 17.75 -8.54 0.52
N PHE A 272 17.58 -8.05 1.76
CA PHE A 272 16.88 -8.78 2.81
C PHE A 272 15.36 -8.66 2.68
N MET A 273 14.84 -7.58 2.09
CA MET A 273 13.41 -7.42 1.82
C MET A 273 12.90 -8.42 0.76
N GLU A 274 13.82 -9.01 0.01
CA GLU A 274 13.52 -10.06 -0.96
C GLU A 274 13.48 -11.46 -0.33
N LEU A 275 13.77 -11.63 0.97
CA LEU A 275 13.76 -12.94 1.61
C LEU A 275 12.34 -13.49 1.83
N PRO A 276 12.17 -14.81 1.95
CA PRO A 276 10.86 -15.40 2.21
C PRO A 276 10.41 -15.09 3.64
N THR A 277 9.11 -15.18 3.87
CA THR A 277 8.47 -14.92 5.17
C THR A 277 9.15 -15.64 6.33
N SER A 278 9.61 -16.88 6.15
CA SER A 278 10.31 -17.64 7.21
C SER A 278 11.61 -16.97 7.65
N GLN A 279 12.41 -16.44 6.71
CA GLN A 279 13.69 -15.79 6.98
C GLN A 279 13.50 -14.37 7.49
N LEU A 280 12.56 -13.61 6.92
CA LEU A 280 12.16 -12.30 7.44
C LEU A 280 11.69 -12.36 8.90
N ASN A 281 10.98 -13.43 9.27
CA ASN A 281 10.59 -13.67 10.67
C ASN A 281 11.80 -13.88 11.60
N ILE A 282 12.88 -14.53 11.14
CA ILE A 282 14.11 -14.69 11.95
C ILE A 282 14.71 -13.31 12.24
N LEU A 283 14.89 -12.51 11.19
CA LEU A 283 15.43 -11.16 11.29
C LEU A 283 14.61 -10.30 12.26
N LEU A 284 13.29 -10.26 12.06
CA LEU A 284 12.36 -9.51 12.91
C LEU A 284 12.38 -9.99 14.35
N ASN A 285 12.42 -11.29 14.58
CA ASN A 285 12.41 -11.85 15.93
C ASN A 285 13.68 -11.47 16.70
N TYR A 286 14.85 -11.49 16.08
CA TYR A 286 16.09 -11.09 16.75
C TYR A 286 16.19 -9.59 16.95
N TYR A 287 15.68 -8.77 16.02
CA TYR A 287 15.49 -7.35 16.26
C TYR A 287 14.64 -7.10 17.51
N LEU A 288 13.49 -7.78 17.60
CA LEU A 288 12.57 -7.66 18.74
C LEU A 288 13.10 -8.27 20.05
N LYS A 289 14.14 -9.11 20.02
CA LYS A 289 14.83 -9.54 21.24
C LYS A 289 15.70 -8.44 21.83
N GLY A 290 16.25 -7.55 20.98
CA GLY A 290 16.99 -6.35 21.35
C GLY A 290 16.05 -5.23 21.78
N ASP A 291 15.46 -4.54 20.80
CA ASP A 291 14.67 -3.30 20.97
C ASP A 291 13.14 -3.53 20.98
N GLY A 292 12.72 -4.78 21.13
CA GLY A 292 11.31 -5.13 21.19
C GLY A 292 10.78 -5.21 22.62
N SER A 293 9.50 -4.87 22.77
CA SER A 293 8.74 -5.08 23.99
C SER A 293 7.36 -5.64 23.67
N LYS A 294 6.66 -6.11 24.70
CA LYS A 294 5.35 -6.76 24.59
C LYS A 294 4.40 -6.20 25.62
N TYR A 295 3.16 -5.99 25.22
CA TYR A 295 2.05 -5.68 26.12
C TYR A 295 0.89 -6.62 25.80
N GLY A 296 0.61 -7.56 26.72
CA GLY A 296 -0.28 -8.68 26.44
C GLY A 296 0.21 -9.49 25.22
N LYS A 297 -0.66 -9.60 24.20
CA LYS A 297 -0.32 -10.28 22.93
C LYS A 297 0.31 -9.36 21.88
N GLN A 298 0.31 -8.04 22.09
CA GLN A 298 0.86 -7.05 21.17
C GLN A 298 2.39 -6.97 21.29
N ARG A 299 3.08 -6.93 20.15
CA ARG A 299 4.53 -6.73 20.07
C ARG A 299 4.81 -5.35 19.49
N TYR A 300 5.79 -4.65 20.02
CA TYR A 300 6.25 -3.38 19.46
C TYR A 300 7.76 -3.27 19.52
N ALA A 301 8.31 -2.43 18.65
CA ALA A 301 9.72 -2.10 18.57
C ALA A 301 9.93 -0.60 18.78
N TRP A 302 11.13 -0.26 19.22
CA TRP A 302 11.64 1.12 19.23
C TRP A 302 12.75 1.29 18.22
N THR A 303 12.86 2.49 17.65
CA THR A 303 14.02 2.91 16.84
C THR A 303 14.07 4.43 16.75
N SER A 304 15.26 5.00 16.65
CA SER A 304 15.44 6.43 16.32
C SER A 304 15.60 6.69 14.81
N SER A 305 15.70 5.63 13.99
CA SER A 305 15.76 5.73 12.54
C SER A 305 14.37 5.64 11.93
N PHE A 306 13.95 6.73 11.26
CA PHE A 306 12.71 6.76 10.50
C PHE A 306 12.70 5.73 9.35
N ARG A 307 13.86 5.56 8.70
CA ARG A 307 14.03 4.57 7.62
C ARG A 307 13.86 3.15 8.15
N LEU A 308 14.52 2.81 9.26
CA LEU A 308 14.39 1.50 9.89
C LEU A 308 12.96 1.24 10.35
N ALA A 309 12.26 2.25 10.87
CA ALA A 309 10.86 2.11 11.25
C ALA A 309 9.98 1.74 10.04
N GLY A 310 10.20 2.38 8.89
CA GLY A 310 9.54 2.02 7.63
C GLY A 310 9.91 0.62 7.13
N ASP A 311 11.19 0.25 7.24
CA ASP A 311 11.69 -1.09 6.89
C ASP A 311 11.02 -2.19 7.73
N LEU A 312 10.82 -1.95 9.03
CA LEU A 312 10.08 -2.85 9.91
C LEU A 312 8.61 -2.97 9.51
N GLN A 313 7.97 -1.90 9.00
CA GLN A 313 6.61 -1.98 8.45
C GLN A 313 6.55 -2.82 7.17
N GLU A 314 7.56 -2.73 6.30
CA GLU A 314 7.66 -3.58 5.11
C GLU A 314 7.84 -5.06 5.48
N ILE A 315 8.71 -5.37 6.44
CA ILE A 315 8.86 -6.73 6.97
C ILE A 315 7.54 -7.22 7.58
N ALA A 316 6.82 -6.37 8.32
CA ALA A 316 5.52 -6.71 8.87
C ALA A 316 4.53 -7.13 7.76
N LEU A 317 4.47 -6.37 6.65
CA LEU A 317 3.66 -6.72 5.50
C LEU A 317 4.06 -8.07 4.90
N LYS A 318 5.35 -8.25 4.61
CA LYS A 318 5.90 -9.48 3.99
C LYS A 318 5.89 -10.71 4.91
N THR A 319 5.60 -10.52 6.19
CA THR A 319 5.35 -11.58 7.17
C THR A 319 3.85 -11.83 7.42
N ASN A 320 2.99 -11.37 6.49
CA ASN A 320 1.54 -11.52 6.52
C ASN A 320 0.89 -10.88 7.76
N THR A 321 1.43 -9.73 8.17
CA THR A 321 0.82 -8.84 9.14
C THR A 321 0.91 -7.39 8.64
N SER A 322 0.85 -6.42 9.53
CA SER A 322 1.09 -5.00 9.28
C SER A 322 1.60 -4.38 10.57
N ALA A 323 2.21 -3.21 10.49
CA ALA A 323 2.64 -2.47 11.66
C ALA A 323 2.33 -1.00 11.53
N ASN A 324 1.89 -0.37 12.63
CA ASN A 324 1.71 1.07 12.68
C ASN A 324 2.95 1.72 13.29
N MET A 325 3.34 2.87 12.76
CA MET A 325 4.47 3.66 13.24
C MET A 325 3.94 4.93 13.91
N TYR A 326 4.45 5.20 15.11
CA TYR A 326 4.10 6.40 15.89
C TYR A 326 5.37 7.13 16.28
N LEU A 327 5.35 8.46 16.17
CA LEU A 327 6.36 9.30 16.78
C LEU A 327 6.06 9.42 18.28
N ASN A 328 6.88 8.77 19.10
CA ASN A 328 6.65 8.69 20.55
C ASN A 328 7.36 9.80 21.31
N THR A 329 8.56 10.17 20.87
CA THR A 329 9.35 11.24 21.49
C THR A 329 9.97 12.06 20.38
N LYS A 330 9.78 13.38 20.43
CA LYS A 330 10.40 14.32 19.52
C LYS A 330 11.78 14.71 20.04
N SER A 331 12.70 14.98 19.12
CA SER A 331 13.97 15.60 19.47
C SER A 331 13.73 16.90 20.24
N GLY A 332 14.44 17.07 21.35
CA GLY A 332 14.28 18.20 22.28
C GLY A 332 13.32 17.94 23.44
N ASP A 333 12.52 16.87 23.40
CA ASP A 333 11.63 16.52 24.51
C ASP A 333 12.45 16.22 25.77
N MET A 334 12.03 16.81 26.90
CA MET A 334 12.63 16.59 28.21
C MET A 334 11.84 15.53 28.97
N ASN A 335 12.52 14.45 29.36
CA ASN A 335 11.94 13.39 30.17
C ASN A 335 12.67 13.30 31.50
N TYR A 336 11.91 13.35 32.60
CA TYR A 336 12.47 13.09 33.92
C TYR A 336 12.61 11.57 34.11
N MET A 337 13.79 11.12 34.51
CA MET A 337 14.09 9.72 34.79
C MET A 337 14.20 9.51 36.31
N PRO A 338 13.14 9.00 36.98
CA PRO A 338 13.10 8.92 38.43
C PRO A 338 14.19 8.04 39.03
N SER A 339 14.60 6.99 38.31
CA SER A 339 15.63 6.04 38.77
C SER A 339 17.02 6.65 38.90
N GLU A 340 17.28 7.78 38.22
CA GLU A 340 18.58 8.46 38.21
C GLU A 340 18.47 9.93 38.61
N ASP A 341 17.30 10.36 39.10
CA ASP A 341 16.96 11.75 39.47
C ASP A 341 17.53 12.81 38.52
N ARG A 342 17.30 12.62 37.22
CA ARG A 342 17.80 13.53 36.19
C ARG A 342 16.82 13.76 35.05
N VAL A 343 16.92 14.92 34.44
CA VAL A 343 16.22 15.25 33.19
C VAL A 343 17.10 14.83 32.00
N ILE A 344 16.53 14.06 31.09
CA ILE A 344 17.18 13.63 29.86
C ILE A 344 16.48 14.30 28.70
N THR A 345 17.24 14.98 27.86
CA THR A 345 16.75 15.54 26.59
C THR A 345 16.92 14.52 25.48
N ALA A 346 15.84 14.21 24.76
CA ALA A 346 15.90 13.36 23.59
C ALA A 346 16.71 14.04 22.48
N LYS A 347 17.81 13.40 22.04
CA LYS A 347 18.68 13.95 20.99
C LYS A 347 18.11 13.77 19.58
N HIS A 348 17.23 12.79 19.42
CA HIS A 348 16.65 12.40 18.14
C HIS A 348 15.17 12.06 18.34
N ASN A 349 14.43 11.99 17.23
CA ASN A 349 13.08 11.44 17.25
C ASN A 349 13.15 9.94 17.59
N HIS A 350 12.21 9.46 18.39
CA HIS A 350 12.04 8.04 18.70
C HIS A 350 10.68 7.57 18.19
N TYR A 351 10.73 6.55 17.34
CA TYR A 351 9.58 5.93 16.72
C TYR A 351 9.25 4.62 17.43
N ARG A 352 7.95 4.40 17.62
CA ARG A 352 7.38 3.14 18.09
C ARG A 352 6.71 2.44 16.91
N VAL A 353 7.07 1.19 16.66
CA VAL A 353 6.49 0.36 15.59
C VAL A 353 5.68 -0.76 16.23
N ASP A 354 4.36 -0.71 16.10
CA ASP A 354 3.42 -1.65 16.70
C ASP A 354 3.03 -2.72 15.68
N PHE A 355 3.52 -3.95 15.87
CA PHE A 355 3.22 -5.09 15.01
C PHE A 355 1.86 -5.66 15.35
N LEU A 356 0.93 -5.58 14.42
CA LEU A 356 -0.40 -6.15 14.59
C LEU A 356 -0.30 -7.68 14.63
N GLN A 357 -1.23 -8.30 15.33
CA GLN A 357 -1.38 -9.75 15.25
C GLN A 357 -2.05 -10.12 13.91
N PRO A 358 -1.72 -11.27 13.30
CA PRO A 358 -2.37 -11.78 12.08
C PRO A 358 -3.90 -12.00 12.19
N SER A 359 -4.52 -11.61 13.30
CA SER A 359 -5.96 -11.63 13.49
C SER A 359 -6.48 -10.19 13.56
N LEU A 360 -7.49 -9.91 12.73
CA LEU A 360 -8.40 -8.78 12.85
C LEU A 360 -7.92 -7.45 12.21
N GLY A 361 -7.53 -7.44 10.93
CA GLY A 361 -7.50 -6.20 10.15
C GLY A 361 -8.73 -5.30 10.35
N THR A 362 -8.51 -4.03 10.06
CA THR A 362 -9.11 -2.96 10.85
C THR A 362 -10.60 -2.78 10.61
N ARG A 363 -11.37 -2.96 11.68
CA ARG A 363 -12.75 -2.51 11.75
C ARG A 363 -12.77 -1.02 12.04
N VAL A 364 -13.49 -0.25 11.23
CA VAL A 364 -13.77 1.17 11.51
C VAL A 364 -15.24 1.34 11.90
N ASN A 365 -15.56 2.39 12.66
CA ASN A 365 -16.90 2.75 13.12
C ASN A 365 -17.59 1.74 14.06
N SER A 366 -16.85 0.93 14.82
CA SER A 366 -17.45 -0.09 15.69
C SER A 366 -18.25 0.45 16.88
N ASN A 367 -17.96 1.68 17.36
CA ASN A 367 -18.41 2.18 18.67
C ASN A 367 -18.88 3.66 18.69
N HIS A 368 -19.65 4.15 17.70
CA HIS A 368 -20.25 5.50 17.72
C HIS A 368 -19.30 6.72 17.83
N CYS A 369 -17.97 6.55 17.79
CA CYS A 369 -17.05 7.67 17.58
C CYS A 369 -16.93 7.94 16.07
N PRO A 370 -17.18 9.17 15.58
CA PRO A 370 -16.93 9.51 14.18
C PRO A 370 -15.43 9.42 13.90
N ALA A 371 -15.04 8.33 13.26
CA ALA A 371 -13.70 8.16 12.73
C ALA A 371 -13.59 8.67 11.28
N GLU A 372 -14.65 9.26 10.76
CA GLU A 372 -14.79 9.73 9.38
C GLU A 372 -15.36 11.15 9.38
N GLU A 373 -14.81 12.00 8.53
CA GLU A 373 -15.28 13.37 8.34
C GLU A 373 -15.02 13.87 6.90
N TRP A 374 -15.77 14.89 6.49
CA TRP A 374 -15.49 15.65 5.28
C TRP A 374 -14.77 16.94 5.65
N ILE A 375 -13.51 17.08 5.23
CA ILE A 375 -12.73 18.29 5.46
C ILE A 375 -12.71 19.17 4.21
N ASP A 376 -12.71 20.49 4.39
CA ASP A 376 -12.35 21.42 3.31
C ASP A 376 -10.83 21.36 3.12
N TYR A 377 -10.42 21.05 1.90
CA TYR A 377 -9.03 20.97 1.51
C TYR A 377 -8.70 22.04 0.48
N ASP A 378 -7.54 22.67 0.63
CA ASP A 378 -6.96 23.60 -0.33
C ASP A 378 -5.46 23.31 -0.40
N GLY A 379 -5.04 22.57 -1.43
CA GLY A 379 -3.68 22.07 -1.53
C GLY A 379 -3.46 21.29 -2.82
N THR A 380 -2.48 20.39 -2.83
CA THR A 380 -2.21 19.53 -3.99
C THR A 380 -2.62 18.09 -3.71
N ILE A 381 -3.30 17.48 -4.67
CA ILE A 381 -3.63 16.07 -4.65
C ILE A 381 -2.64 15.28 -5.52
N HIS A 382 -2.36 14.06 -5.07
CA HIS A 382 -1.41 13.17 -5.71
C HIS A 382 -2.01 11.77 -5.90
N CYS A 383 -1.64 11.08 -6.97
CA CYS A 383 -2.02 9.69 -7.17
C CYS A 383 -1.02 9.01 -8.10
N VAL A 384 -0.98 7.69 -8.06
CA VAL A 384 -0.23 6.88 -9.01
C VAL A 384 -1.16 5.83 -9.56
N GLU A 385 -1.00 5.49 -10.82
CA GLU A 385 -1.78 4.43 -11.43
C GLU A 385 -0.93 3.19 -11.57
N VAL A 386 -1.42 2.06 -11.03
CA VAL A 386 -0.77 0.76 -11.15
C VAL A 386 -1.73 -0.25 -11.81
N PRO A 387 -1.24 -1.26 -12.56
CA PRO A 387 -2.07 -2.12 -13.41
C PRO A 387 -3.19 -2.91 -12.71
N ASN A 388 -3.03 -3.24 -11.42
CA ASN A 388 -4.03 -3.98 -10.64
C ASN A 388 -4.85 -3.07 -9.71
N HIS A 389 -4.66 -1.75 -9.82
CA HIS A 389 -5.50 -0.75 -9.20
C HIS A 389 -5.53 -0.81 -7.66
N ILE A 390 -4.59 -1.49 -7.02
CA ILE A 390 -4.47 -1.61 -5.56
C ILE A 390 -3.00 -1.43 -5.17
N MET A 391 -2.73 -0.50 -4.26
CA MET A 391 -1.39 -0.17 -3.78
C MET A 391 -1.35 -0.13 -2.25
N TYR A 392 -0.16 -0.34 -1.67
CA TYR A 392 0.04 -0.22 -0.24
C TYR A 392 0.45 1.21 0.12
N VAL A 393 -0.47 1.94 0.73
CA VAL A 393 -0.26 3.33 1.15
C VAL A 393 -0.11 3.43 2.66
N ARG A 394 0.49 4.52 3.15
CA ARG A 394 0.42 4.92 4.56
C ARG A 394 0.26 6.43 4.67
N ARG A 395 -0.52 6.86 5.64
CA ARG A 395 -0.54 8.24 6.13
C ARG A 395 -0.34 8.22 7.63
N ASN A 396 0.41 9.17 8.19
CA ASN A 396 0.73 9.23 9.62
C ASN A 396 1.21 7.88 10.22
N GLY A 397 2.01 7.14 9.44
CA GLY A 397 2.56 5.85 9.86
C GLY A 397 1.56 4.69 9.92
N LYS A 398 0.33 4.83 9.40
CA LYS A 398 -0.70 3.77 9.41
C LYS A 398 -0.90 3.19 8.00
N PRO A 399 -0.30 2.02 7.69
CA PRO A 399 -0.34 1.48 6.34
C PRO A 399 -1.60 0.65 6.05
N VAL A 400 -2.07 0.64 4.81
CA VAL A 400 -3.30 -0.04 4.37
C VAL A 400 -3.31 -0.24 2.85
N TRP A 401 -4.00 -1.27 2.35
CA TRP A 401 -4.27 -1.43 0.92
C TRP A 401 -5.41 -0.49 0.47
N CYS A 402 -5.22 0.21 -0.66
CA CYS A 402 -6.19 1.17 -1.22
C CYS A 402 -6.05 1.25 -2.76
N GLY A 403 -7.01 1.80 -3.51
CA GLY A 403 -7.02 1.74 -5.00
C GLY A 403 -6.90 3.05 -5.81
N ASN A 404 -7.19 3.00 -7.14
CA ASN A 404 -7.12 4.07 -8.19
C ASN A 404 -8.39 4.08 -9.17
N THR A 405 -8.40 4.52 -10.47
CA THR A 405 -9.62 4.93 -11.32
C THR A 405 -9.85 4.20 -12.75
N GLY A 406 -11.04 4.18 -13.50
CA GLY A 406 -11.33 3.57 -14.92
C GLY A 406 -12.68 3.86 -15.81
N SER A 407 -12.88 3.48 -17.16
CA SER A 407 -13.72 4.08 -18.39
C SER A 407 -15.06 3.46 -19.08
N LEU A 408 -15.85 4.21 -19.96
CA LEU A 408 -17.27 4.01 -20.53
C LEU A 408 -17.58 3.65 -22.05
N MET A 409 -16.63 3.43 -22.97
CA MET A 409 -16.82 3.38 -24.47
C MET A 409 -17.87 2.47 -25.17
N ILE A 410 -18.47 1.47 -24.53
CA ILE A 410 -19.23 0.39 -25.21
C ILE A 410 -20.52 0.84 -25.94
N ALA A 411 -21.11 1.98 -25.58
CA ALA A 411 -22.41 2.43 -26.10
C ALA A 411 -22.48 2.61 -27.64
N ALA A 412 -21.34 2.86 -28.28
CA ALA A 412 -21.26 3.11 -29.72
C ALA A 412 -21.69 1.92 -30.60
N LEU A 413 -21.57 0.70 -30.10
CA LEU A 413 -21.97 -0.52 -30.81
C LEU A 413 -23.49 -0.61 -31.08
N GLN A 414 -24.28 0.22 -30.40
CA GLN A 414 -25.75 0.25 -30.51
C GLN A 414 -26.26 1.42 -31.36
N GLY A 415 -25.39 2.11 -32.10
CA GLY A 415 -25.81 3.29 -32.88
C GLY A 415 -25.94 4.56 -32.05
N ILE A 416 -25.41 4.59 -30.83
CA ILE A 416 -25.48 5.74 -29.90
C ILE A 416 -24.17 6.53 -29.98
N ARG A 417 -24.25 7.85 -30.05
CA ARG A 417 -23.07 8.72 -30.06
C ARG A 417 -22.53 8.91 -28.64
N VAL A 418 -21.23 8.76 -28.45
CA VAL A 418 -20.57 8.82 -27.13
C VAL A 418 -19.51 9.91 -27.17
N ILE A 419 -19.54 10.80 -26.19
CA ILE A 419 -18.53 11.82 -25.96
C ILE A 419 -17.81 11.47 -24.66
N LEU A 420 -16.51 11.22 -24.72
CA LEU A 420 -15.68 11.00 -23.54
C LEU A 420 -14.81 12.24 -23.36
N ILE A 421 -14.91 12.87 -22.20
CA ILE A 421 -14.03 13.97 -21.83
C ILE A 421 -13.01 13.40 -20.87
N GLU A 422 -11.79 13.23 -21.38
CA GLU A 422 -10.69 12.75 -20.60
C GLU A 422 -9.69 13.89 -20.43
N LEU A 423 -9.36 14.19 -19.18
CA LEU A 423 -8.42 15.27 -18.86
C LEU A 423 -6.97 14.84 -19.10
N GLU A 424 -6.70 13.54 -19.02
CA GLU A 424 -5.35 12.98 -18.96
C GLU A 424 -4.96 12.30 -20.28
N ASP A 425 -3.88 12.78 -20.91
CA ASP A 425 -3.37 12.31 -22.21
C ASP A 425 -3.22 10.78 -22.29
N GLY A 426 -2.77 10.11 -21.23
CA GLY A 426 -2.53 8.65 -21.23
C GLY A 426 -3.83 7.84 -21.28
N TYR A 427 -4.86 8.28 -20.59
CA TYR A 427 -6.19 7.69 -20.74
C TYR A 427 -6.75 8.07 -22.09
N HIS A 428 -6.64 9.33 -22.51
CA HIS A 428 -7.05 9.73 -23.85
C HIS A 428 -6.37 8.90 -24.95
N GLN A 429 -5.11 8.49 -24.77
CA GLN A 429 -4.39 7.58 -25.66
C GLN A 429 -4.87 6.13 -25.57
N LEU A 430 -5.14 5.58 -24.38
CA LEU A 430 -5.75 4.26 -24.21
C LEU A 430 -7.16 4.23 -24.83
N GLU A 431 -7.89 5.32 -24.67
CA GLU A 431 -9.17 5.59 -25.29
C GLU A 431 -9.03 5.67 -26.83
N GLN A 432 -8.02 6.37 -27.33
CA GLN A 432 -7.69 6.39 -28.76
C GLN A 432 -7.31 5.00 -29.28
N GLN A 433 -6.56 4.20 -28.53
CA GLN A 433 -6.20 2.82 -28.89
C GLN A 433 -7.43 1.91 -28.93
N ALA A 434 -8.29 1.98 -27.91
CA ALA A 434 -9.56 1.26 -27.88
C ALA A 434 -10.50 1.70 -29.02
N LYS A 435 -10.56 3.00 -29.34
CA LYS A 435 -11.29 3.52 -30.50
C LYS A 435 -10.69 3.04 -31.81
N THR A 436 -9.36 2.99 -31.94
CA THR A 436 -8.66 2.49 -33.14
C THR A 436 -8.96 1.01 -33.37
N GLU A 437 -8.97 0.21 -32.31
CA GLU A 437 -9.34 -1.21 -32.40
C GLU A 437 -10.83 -1.39 -32.72
N LEU A 438 -11.70 -0.55 -32.16
CA LEU A 438 -13.12 -0.50 -32.54
C LEU A 438 -13.29 -0.14 -34.01
N GLU A 439 -12.51 0.81 -34.53
CA GLU A 439 -12.55 1.24 -35.93
C GLU A 439 -12.11 0.13 -36.87
N ARG A 440 -11.13 -0.70 -36.46
CA ARG A 440 -10.67 -1.87 -37.21
C ARG A 440 -11.74 -2.96 -37.29
N GLN A 441 -12.50 -3.17 -36.22
CA GLN A 441 -13.47 -4.25 -36.13
C GLN A 441 -14.86 -3.86 -36.64
N ILE A 442 -15.34 -2.66 -36.30
CA ILE A 442 -16.70 -2.16 -36.55
C ILE A 442 -16.63 -0.64 -36.85
N PRO A 443 -16.21 -0.24 -38.06
CA PRO A 443 -15.95 1.16 -38.42
C PRO A 443 -17.15 2.09 -38.18
N GLU A 444 -18.36 1.64 -38.49
CA GLU A 444 -19.60 2.37 -38.27
C GLU A 444 -19.86 2.73 -36.80
N ALA A 445 -19.42 1.89 -35.85
CA ALA A 445 -19.54 2.18 -34.42
C ALA A 445 -18.44 3.15 -33.95
N ALA A 446 -17.20 3.01 -34.44
CA ALA A 446 -16.12 3.94 -34.09
C ALA A 446 -16.43 5.39 -34.48
N ASN A 447 -17.16 5.60 -35.59
CA ASN A 447 -17.63 6.91 -36.04
C ASN A 447 -18.60 7.60 -35.07
N LEU A 448 -19.14 6.85 -34.10
CA LEU A 448 -20.05 7.37 -33.08
C LEU A 448 -19.31 7.76 -31.79
N VAL A 449 -18.01 7.49 -31.68
CA VAL A 449 -17.18 7.83 -30.50
C VAL A 449 -16.39 9.11 -30.75
N THR A 450 -16.63 10.11 -29.92
CA THR A 450 -15.88 11.37 -29.86
C THR A 450 -15.08 11.39 -28.57
N LEU A 451 -13.75 11.48 -28.70
CA LEU A 451 -12.84 11.63 -27.58
C LEU A 451 -12.40 13.08 -27.53
N ILE A 452 -12.66 13.74 -26.42
CA ILE A 452 -12.28 15.13 -26.19
C ILE A 452 -11.25 15.13 -25.09
N HIS A 453 -10.04 15.56 -25.44
CA HIS A 453 -8.99 15.74 -24.45
C HIS A 453 -9.11 17.11 -23.80
N GLY A 454 -9.32 17.15 -22.48
CA GLY A 454 -9.31 18.38 -21.70
C GLY A 454 -10.25 18.35 -20.50
N ASP A 455 -10.34 19.48 -19.79
CA ASP A 455 -11.11 19.59 -18.56
C ASP A 455 -12.61 19.72 -18.82
N ASN A 456 -13.42 18.77 -18.34
CA ASN A 456 -14.88 18.83 -18.48
C ASN A 456 -15.49 20.11 -17.89
N ARG A 457 -14.88 20.73 -16.87
CA ARG A 457 -15.40 21.98 -16.27
C ARG A 457 -15.26 23.17 -17.22
N MET A 458 -14.31 23.09 -18.14
CA MET A 458 -14.04 24.11 -19.15
C MET A 458 -14.70 23.81 -20.49
N LEU A 459 -14.86 22.53 -20.78
CA LEU A 459 -15.42 22.03 -22.02
C LEU A 459 -16.95 21.90 -21.96
N MET A 460 -17.53 21.76 -20.76
CA MET A 460 -18.97 21.80 -20.58
C MET A 460 -19.50 23.24 -20.56
N PRO A 461 -20.73 23.47 -21.06
CA PRO A 461 -21.68 22.46 -21.54
C PRO A 461 -21.33 21.95 -22.95
N ILE A 462 -21.37 20.63 -23.13
CA ILE A 462 -21.31 19.98 -24.45
C ILE A 462 -22.72 19.51 -24.80
N PRO A 463 -23.25 19.82 -26.01
CA PRO A 463 -24.55 19.33 -26.44
C PRO A 463 -24.58 17.79 -26.42
N CYS A 464 -25.39 17.26 -25.52
CA CYS A 464 -25.67 15.83 -25.40
C CYS A 464 -27.14 15.62 -25.01
N HIS A 465 -27.63 14.41 -25.22
CA HIS A 465 -28.99 14.05 -24.80
C HIS A 465 -28.97 13.57 -23.34
N HIS A 466 -27.92 12.87 -22.95
CA HIS A 466 -27.75 12.28 -21.62
C HIS A 466 -26.31 12.43 -21.13
N ILE A 467 -26.13 12.54 -19.81
CA ILE A 467 -24.83 12.47 -19.17
C ILE A 467 -24.84 11.21 -18.31
N ILE A 468 -23.92 10.29 -18.57
CA ILE A 468 -23.67 9.14 -17.72
C ILE A 468 -22.28 9.36 -17.14
N SER A 469 -22.23 9.90 -15.94
CA SER A 469 -21.02 9.75 -15.14
C SER A 469 -20.92 8.30 -14.69
N SER A 470 -19.70 7.79 -14.50
CA SER A 470 -19.50 6.57 -13.71
C SER A 470 -20.42 6.62 -12.47
N PRO A 471 -21.25 5.58 -12.22
CA PRO A 471 -22.12 5.61 -11.05
C PRO A 471 -21.24 5.81 -9.80
N PRO A 472 -21.74 6.42 -8.72
CA PRO A 472 -21.17 6.14 -7.40
C PRO A 472 -21.04 4.62 -7.31
N TYR A 473 -19.82 4.09 -7.29
CA TYR A 473 -19.62 2.65 -7.40
C TYR A 473 -20.27 2.02 -6.18
N SER A 474 -21.35 1.28 -6.42
CA SER A 474 -22.23 0.76 -5.37
C SER A 474 -21.52 -0.27 -4.49
N ASN A 475 -21.52 0.02 -3.18
CA ASN A 475 -21.40 -0.84 -1.98
C ASN A 475 -21.13 -2.35 -2.09
#